data_AF-A0A7W7VFM9-F1
#
_entry.id   AF-A0A7W7VFM9-F1
#
_cell.length_a   1.000
_cell.length_b   1.000
_cell.length_c   1.000
_cell.angle_alpha   90.00
_cell.angle_beta   90.00
_cell.angle_gamma   90.00
#
_symmetry.space_group_name_H-M   'P 1'
#
loop_
_entity.id
_entity.type
_entity.pdbx_description
1 polymer ?
#
loop_
_entity_poly.entity_id
_entity_poly.type
_entity_poly.pdbx_seq_one_letter_code
_entity_poly.pdbx_strand_id
1 'polypeptide(L)'
;MVVALTDLVVAGLTAPVTEDERVAASKPPYPVPAARVGPRARLLGELTSRLPSEGDGPRTVTRIKGTPVRYRDVVASLGRPGRFDFADAACALIAVGALHDVDALAGFLPSYSGARRQQVLNRLADDDLAGARAAAERIGDGLSWVGYRDIGAALADRGDTTEFFRDWKRYAATRDRHGIAELRRRLVTGTARAAGWRAALAASEDPRVGPGFARFALCTLDIEDLRRVLTGEAAGVLSETDELTVLANAVRIASGHNPGHDHPHLAEIVDRIIAVDPTTDKATMRWRDAELFGLWPAFGNQATLDRVRAAVRTPQYRRELKLLPRNVHELRPMP
;
A
#
# COMPACT_ATOMS: atom_id res chain seq x y z
N MET A 1 27.77 -18.21 28.05
CA MET A 1 26.52 -18.88 27.65
C MET A 1 25.73 -17.92 26.79
N VAL A 2 25.54 -18.23 25.50
CA VAL A 2 24.75 -17.40 24.58
C VAL A 2 23.28 -17.63 24.95
N VAL A 3 22.60 -16.60 25.45
CA VAL A 3 21.16 -16.67 25.76
C VAL A 3 20.41 -16.70 24.43
N ALA A 4 19.50 -17.66 24.24
CA ALA A 4 18.72 -17.74 23.02
C ALA A 4 17.81 -16.51 22.86
N LEU A 5 17.60 -16.04 21.61
CA LEU A 5 16.74 -14.89 21.34
C LEU A 5 15.30 -15.13 21.82
N THR A 6 14.81 -16.36 21.71
CA THR A 6 13.51 -16.79 22.24
C THR A 6 13.41 -16.51 23.74
N ASP A 7 14.42 -16.89 24.52
CA ASP A 7 14.44 -16.67 25.98
C ASP A 7 14.46 -15.17 26.32
N LEU A 8 15.19 -14.35 25.54
CA LEU A 8 15.20 -12.90 25.72
C LEU A 8 13.85 -12.26 25.45
N VAL A 9 13.14 -12.71 24.41
CA VAL A 9 11.79 -12.26 24.09
C VAL A 9 10.81 -12.67 25.21
N VAL A 10 10.83 -13.94 25.60
CA VAL A 10 9.96 -14.46 26.68
C VAL A 10 10.25 -13.72 27.98
N ALA A 11 11.51 -13.55 28.37
CA ALA A 11 11.89 -12.80 29.57
C ALA A 11 11.40 -11.35 29.52
N GLY A 12 11.48 -10.69 28.35
CA GLY A 12 10.96 -9.33 28.19
C GLY A 12 9.43 -9.23 28.31
N LEU A 13 8.71 -10.21 27.74
CA LEU A 13 7.25 -10.28 27.78
C LEU A 13 6.72 -10.61 29.18
N THR A 14 7.39 -11.51 29.90
CA THR A 14 6.95 -12.01 31.21
C THR A 14 7.61 -11.33 32.40
N ALA A 15 8.61 -10.46 32.17
CA ALA A 15 9.29 -9.71 33.23
C ALA A 15 8.27 -9.00 34.12
N PRO A 16 8.35 -9.19 35.45
CA PRO A 16 7.45 -8.55 36.39
C PRO A 16 7.60 -7.04 36.29
N VAL A 17 6.47 -6.34 36.33
CA VAL A 17 6.41 -4.88 36.32
C VAL A 17 5.54 -4.45 37.49
N THR A 18 6.09 -3.59 38.34
CA THR A 18 5.34 -3.06 39.48
C THR A 18 4.18 -2.18 39.00
N GLU A 19 3.21 -1.89 39.89
CA GLU A 19 2.12 -0.99 39.52
C GLU A 19 2.65 0.43 39.25
N ASP A 20 3.61 0.90 40.05
CA ASP A 20 4.25 2.21 39.84
C ASP A 20 4.96 2.30 38.49
N GLU A 21 5.68 1.25 38.08
CA GLU A 21 6.32 1.18 36.77
C GLU A 21 5.28 1.15 35.64
N ARG A 22 4.14 0.46 35.82
CA ARG A 22 3.04 0.46 34.84
C ARG A 22 2.42 1.85 34.69
N VAL A 23 2.14 2.52 35.81
CA VAL A 23 1.61 3.88 35.82
C VAL A 23 2.60 4.85 35.18
N ALA A 24 3.89 4.76 35.50
CA ALA A 24 4.93 5.58 34.90
C ALA A 24 5.04 5.33 33.39
N ALA A 25 5.07 4.06 32.95
CA ALA A 25 5.15 3.67 31.54
C ALA A 25 3.87 4.00 30.73
N SER A 26 2.79 4.41 31.39
CA SER A 26 1.56 4.85 30.72
C SER A 26 1.61 6.30 30.21
N LYS A 27 2.55 7.12 30.71
CA LYS A 27 2.68 8.55 30.38
C LYS A 27 4.07 8.88 29.82
N PRO A 28 4.20 9.86 28.91
CA PRO A 28 5.51 10.36 28.48
C PRO A 28 6.37 10.73 29.70
N PRO A 29 7.66 10.36 29.76
CA PRO A 29 8.51 9.86 28.67
C PRO A 29 8.45 8.34 28.40
N TYR A 30 7.49 7.63 28.99
CA TYR A 30 7.31 6.17 28.86
C TYR A 30 8.55 5.37 29.27
N PRO A 31 8.99 5.49 30.54
CA PRO A 31 10.15 4.75 31.03
C PRO A 31 9.97 3.24 30.86
N VAL A 32 11.06 2.56 30.49
CA VAL A 32 11.11 1.10 30.38
C VAL A 32 11.30 0.53 31.79
N PRO A 33 10.46 -0.41 32.25
CA PRO A 33 10.64 -1.09 33.54
C PRO A 33 12.04 -1.68 33.70
N ALA A 34 12.59 -1.64 34.91
CA ALA A 34 13.99 -1.96 35.16
C ALA A 34 14.37 -3.38 34.68
N ALA A 35 13.50 -4.36 34.94
CA ALA A 35 13.68 -5.76 34.54
C ALA A 35 13.70 -5.94 33.00
N ARG A 36 13.19 -4.97 32.24
CA ARG A 36 13.10 -5.02 30.77
C ARG A 36 14.22 -4.28 30.06
N VAL A 37 15.01 -3.47 30.76
CA VAL A 37 16.10 -2.67 30.17
C VAL A 37 17.15 -3.55 29.48
N GLY A 38 17.62 -4.58 30.17
CA GLY A 38 18.62 -5.52 29.64
C GLY A 38 18.14 -6.28 28.39
N PRO A 39 17.00 -7.00 28.46
CA PRO A 39 16.40 -7.66 27.31
C PRO A 39 16.14 -6.72 26.13
N ARG A 40 15.59 -5.51 26.39
CA ARG A 40 15.37 -4.49 25.36
C ARG A 40 16.66 -4.13 24.64
N ALA A 41 17.72 -3.79 25.39
CA ALA A 41 18.98 -3.36 24.80
C ALA A 41 19.60 -4.44 23.91
N ARG A 42 19.54 -5.71 24.35
CA ARG A 42 20.03 -6.84 23.56
C ARG A 42 19.20 -7.06 22.30
N LEU A 43 17.87 -7.13 22.40
CA LEU A 43 17.01 -7.33 21.23
C LEU A 43 17.15 -6.19 20.20
N LEU A 44 17.26 -4.94 20.67
CA LEU A 44 17.49 -3.82 19.77
C LEU A 44 18.84 -3.90 19.06
N GLY A 45 19.90 -4.36 19.75
CA GLY A 45 21.21 -4.61 19.13
C GLY A 45 21.14 -5.72 18.07
N GLU A 46 20.41 -6.79 18.34
CA GLU A 46 20.21 -7.90 17.38
C GLU A 46 19.40 -7.47 16.15
N LEU A 47 18.38 -6.63 16.35
CA LEU A 47 17.61 -6.04 15.24
C LEU A 47 18.47 -5.08 14.41
N THR A 48 19.22 -4.21 15.07
CA THR A 48 20.06 -3.20 14.40
C THR A 48 21.19 -3.85 13.60
N SER A 49 21.84 -4.88 14.14
CA SER A 49 22.92 -5.61 13.45
C SER A 49 22.45 -6.40 12.23
N ARG A 50 21.14 -6.65 12.09
CA ARG A 50 20.53 -7.33 10.94
C ARG A 50 19.93 -6.37 9.92
N LEU A 51 20.05 -5.06 10.12
CA LEU A 51 19.73 -4.11 9.06
C LEU A 51 20.70 -4.32 7.90
N PRO A 52 20.21 -4.41 6.66
CA PRO A 52 21.09 -4.48 5.51
C PRO A 52 21.86 -3.16 5.36
N SER A 53 23.10 -3.25 4.86
CA SER A 53 23.93 -2.08 4.56
C SER A 53 23.25 -1.14 3.57
N GLU A 54 22.49 -1.69 2.62
CA GLU A 54 21.67 -0.96 1.65
C GLU A 54 20.22 -1.47 1.64
N GLY A 55 19.27 -0.57 1.38
CA GLY A 55 17.85 -0.90 1.28
C GLY A 55 17.11 -1.03 2.61
N ASP A 56 15.89 -1.57 2.56
CA ASP A 56 14.91 -1.47 3.64
C ASP A 56 14.73 -2.75 4.49
N GLY A 57 15.37 -3.85 4.09
CA GLY A 57 15.17 -5.18 4.66
C GLY A 57 13.82 -5.81 4.25
N PRO A 58 13.46 -6.98 4.81
CA PRO A 58 12.23 -7.68 4.46
C PRO A 58 10.98 -6.92 4.87
N ARG A 59 9.85 -7.18 4.19
CA ARG A 59 8.55 -6.68 4.63
C ARG A 59 8.19 -7.28 5.99
N THR A 60 7.85 -6.42 6.94
CA THR A 60 7.62 -6.78 8.33
C THR A 60 6.20 -6.39 8.75
N VAL A 61 5.48 -7.31 9.37
CA VAL A 61 4.16 -7.09 9.97
C VAL A 61 4.21 -7.39 11.47
N THR A 62 3.97 -6.37 12.29
CA THR A 62 4.02 -6.50 13.75
C THR A 62 2.64 -6.65 14.38
N ARG A 63 1.57 -6.28 13.65
CA ARG A 63 0.18 -6.41 14.08
C ARG A 63 -0.58 -7.32 13.12
N ILE A 64 -1.41 -8.22 13.62
CA ILE A 64 -2.12 -9.22 12.81
C ILE A 64 -2.97 -8.61 11.69
N LYS A 65 -3.61 -7.46 11.95
CA LYS A 65 -4.37 -6.67 10.96
C LYS A 65 -3.62 -5.44 10.43
N GLY A 66 -2.36 -5.26 10.81
CA GLY A 66 -1.53 -4.13 10.38
C GLY A 66 -1.12 -4.24 8.91
N THR A 67 -0.66 -3.13 8.33
CA THR A 67 -0.06 -3.16 6.99
C THR A 67 1.40 -3.58 7.09
N PRO A 68 1.91 -4.46 6.20
CA PRO A 68 3.35 -4.76 6.16
C PRO A 68 4.17 -3.52 5.81
N VAL A 69 5.10 -3.16 6.70
CA VAL A 69 6.01 -2.02 6.55
C VAL A 69 7.44 -2.50 6.26
N ARG A 70 8.37 -1.57 6.05
CA ARG A 70 9.78 -1.87 5.86
C ARG A 70 10.40 -2.29 7.19
N TYR A 71 11.28 -3.30 7.19
CA TYR A 71 11.98 -3.73 8.41
C TYR A 71 12.73 -2.57 9.07
N ARG A 72 13.43 -1.75 8.28
CA ARG A 72 14.13 -0.55 8.76
C ARG A 72 13.23 0.41 9.54
N ASP A 73 11.98 0.61 9.09
CA ASP A 73 11.02 1.48 9.80
C ASP A 73 10.60 0.90 11.14
N VAL A 74 10.45 -0.43 11.24
CA VAL A 74 10.14 -1.11 12.50
C VAL A 74 11.30 -0.98 13.48
N VAL A 75 12.54 -1.24 13.03
CA VAL A 75 13.73 -1.10 13.88
C VAL A 75 13.91 0.35 14.34
N ALA A 76 13.73 1.32 13.44
CA ALA A 76 13.78 2.74 13.78
C ALA A 76 12.72 3.12 14.81
N SER A 77 11.48 2.60 14.68
CA SER A 77 10.41 2.82 15.65
C SER A 77 10.76 2.24 17.03
N LEU A 78 11.25 0.98 17.09
CA LEU A 78 11.66 0.32 18.33
C LEU A 78 12.88 0.99 18.99
N GLY A 79 13.74 1.64 18.20
CA GLY A 79 14.90 2.38 18.69
C GLY A 79 14.59 3.73 19.34
N ARG A 80 13.38 4.28 19.14
CA ARG A 80 13.01 5.58 19.72
C ARG A 80 12.97 5.51 21.26
N PRO A 81 13.32 6.60 21.96
CA PRO A 81 13.08 6.72 23.39
C PRO A 81 11.58 6.53 23.69
N GLY A 82 11.27 5.68 24.67
CA GLY A 82 9.89 5.43 25.13
C GLY A 82 9.43 3.99 24.94
N ARG A 83 8.20 3.80 24.43
CA ARG A 83 7.52 2.50 24.37
C ARG A 83 8.22 1.51 23.44
N PHE A 84 8.94 0.55 24.01
CA PHE A 84 9.44 -0.64 23.33
C PHE A 84 8.44 -1.78 23.48
N ASP A 85 8.02 -2.38 22.37
CA ASP A 85 7.09 -3.51 22.35
C ASP A 85 7.87 -4.79 21.99
N PHE A 86 7.94 -5.73 22.93
CA PHE A 86 8.63 -7.01 22.74
C PHE A 86 7.94 -7.91 21.71
N ALA A 87 6.63 -7.78 21.52
CA ALA A 87 5.92 -8.52 20.48
C ALA A 87 6.28 -7.99 19.09
N ASP A 88 6.43 -6.66 18.95
CA ASP A 88 6.88 -6.06 17.69
C ASP A 88 8.33 -6.45 17.38
N ALA A 89 9.20 -6.47 18.40
CA ALA A 89 10.57 -6.96 18.25
C ALA A 89 10.63 -8.44 17.84
N ALA A 90 9.78 -9.29 18.43
CA ALA A 90 9.67 -10.69 18.05
C ALA A 90 9.24 -10.86 16.58
N CYS A 91 8.21 -10.12 16.13
CA CYS A 91 7.78 -10.14 14.73
C CYS A 91 8.90 -9.70 13.79
N ALA A 92 9.64 -8.66 14.13
CA ALA A 92 10.76 -8.17 13.34
C ALA A 92 11.91 -9.21 13.28
N LEU A 93 12.22 -9.90 14.39
CA LEU A 93 13.21 -10.97 14.40
C LEU A 93 12.77 -12.20 13.58
N ILE A 94 11.47 -12.52 13.58
CA ILE A 94 10.91 -13.55 12.68
C ILE A 94 11.11 -13.13 11.22
N ALA A 95 10.86 -11.87 10.88
CA ALA A 95 10.98 -11.36 9.51
C ALA A 95 12.39 -11.55 8.91
N VAL A 96 13.44 -11.49 9.74
CA VAL A 96 14.84 -11.71 9.35
C VAL A 96 15.35 -13.12 9.66
N GLY A 97 14.45 -14.07 9.95
CA GLY A 97 14.80 -15.47 10.22
C GLY A 97 15.57 -15.73 11.52
N ALA A 98 15.71 -14.72 12.39
CA ALA A 98 16.42 -14.85 13.65
C ALA A 98 15.60 -15.61 14.72
N LEU A 99 14.28 -15.64 14.56
CA LEU A 99 13.35 -16.47 15.34
C LEU A 99 12.55 -17.37 14.40
N HIS A 100 12.64 -18.69 14.61
CA HIS A 100 11.97 -19.69 13.76
C HIS A 100 10.86 -20.46 14.50
N ASP A 101 11.01 -20.69 15.81
CA ASP A 101 10.02 -21.39 16.62
C ASP A 101 8.91 -20.45 17.14
N VAL A 102 8.05 -20.03 16.22
CA VAL A 102 6.91 -19.14 16.53
C VAL A 102 5.86 -19.87 17.38
N ASP A 103 5.77 -21.19 17.30
CA ASP A 103 4.79 -21.96 18.07
C ASP A 103 5.17 -21.99 19.56
N ALA A 104 6.46 -22.09 19.89
CA ALA A 104 6.94 -21.93 21.27
C ALA A 104 6.68 -20.52 21.82
N LEU A 105 6.73 -19.48 20.98
CA LEU A 105 6.45 -18.09 21.38
C LEU A 105 4.95 -17.77 21.47
N ALA A 106 4.10 -18.54 20.78
CA ALA A 106 2.69 -18.20 20.60
C ALA A 106 1.93 -18.00 21.93
N GLY A 107 2.27 -18.77 22.97
CA GLY A 107 1.64 -18.65 24.29
C GLY A 107 1.99 -17.37 25.06
N PHE A 108 3.08 -16.69 24.69
CA PHE A 108 3.54 -15.45 25.34
C PHE A 108 3.19 -14.20 24.54
N LEU A 109 2.93 -14.35 23.24
CA LEU A 109 2.65 -13.23 22.35
C LEU A 109 1.19 -12.76 22.52
N PRO A 110 0.95 -11.44 22.54
CA PRO A 110 -0.40 -10.90 22.52
C PRO A 110 -1.18 -11.34 21.28
N SER A 111 -2.49 -11.52 21.40
CA SER A 111 -3.37 -11.94 20.29
C SER A 111 -3.38 -10.98 19.08
N TYR A 112 -3.01 -9.71 19.29
CA TYR A 112 -2.86 -8.74 18.20
C TYR A 112 -1.54 -8.86 17.43
N SER A 113 -0.60 -9.72 17.88
CA SER A 113 0.74 -9.86 17.29
C SER A 113 0.69 -10.37 15.85
N GLY A 114 1.57 -9.82 15.00
CA GLY A 114 1.74 -10.23 13.61
C GLY A 114 2.56 -11.51 13.41
N ALA A 115 3.09 -12.15 14.48
CA ALA A 115 4.12 -13.19 14.37
C ALA A 115 3.78 -14.36 13.42
N ARG A 116 2.57 -14.95 13.54
CA ARG A 116 2.14 -16.03 12.63
C ARG A 116 1.93 -15.55 11.20
N ARG A 117 1.43 -14.32 11.01
CA ARG A 117 1.29 -13.70 9.70
C ARG A 117 2.65 -13.39 9.08
N GLN A 118 3.66 -13.03 9.87
CA GLN A 118 5.02 -12.84 9.37
C GLN A 118 5.59 -14.14 8.79
N GLN A 119 5.25 -15.31 9.35
CA GLN A 119 5.66 -16.59 8.73
C GLN A 119 5.08 -16.76 7.33
N VAL A 120 3.84 -16.31 7.08
CA VAL A 120 3.26 -16.31 5.73
C VAL A 120 4.10 -15.44 4.79
N LEU A 121 4.46 -14.22 5.21
CA LEU A 121 5.29 -13.32 4.41
C LEU A 121 6.68 -13.88 4.11
N ASN A 122 7.32 -14.53 5.09
CA ASN A 122 8.61 -15.18 4.87
C ASN A 122 8.51 -16.30 3.84
N ARG A 123 7.49 -17.16 3.95
CA ARG A 123 7.24 -18.23 2.97
C ARG A 123 6.99 -17.69 1.57
N LEU A 124 6.25 -16.59 1.45
CA LEU A 124 6.03 -15.91 0.18
C LEU A 124 7.33 -15.31 -0.40
N ALA A 125 8.23 -14.82 0.45
CA ALA A 125 9.53 -14.32 0.02
C ALA A 125 10.44 -15.44 -0.51
N ASP A 126 10.30 -16.65 0.03
CA ASP A 126 10.98 -17.87 -0.42
C ASP A 126 10.26 -18.59 -1.59
N ASP A 127 9.21 -17.98 -2.15
CA ASP A 127 8.32 -18.55 -3.17
C ASP A 127 7.64 -19.89 -2.78
N ASP A 128 7.56 -20.18 -1.48
CA ASP A 128 6.90 -21.36 -0.91
C ASP A 128 5.40 -21.09 -0.70
N LEU A 129 4.63 -21.12 -1.79
CA LEU A 129 3.19 -20.88 -1.75
C LEU A 129 2.42 -21.92 -0.92
N ALA A 130 2.85 -23.19 -0.95
CA ALA A 130 2.23 -24.26 -0.17
C ALA A 130 2.47 -24.04 1.33
N GLY A 131 3.70 -23.73 1.72
CA GLY A 131 4.06 -23.37 3.09
C GLY A 131 3.37 -22.10 3.56
N ALA A 132 3.20 -21.10 2.70
CA ALA A 132 2.45 -19.89 3.01
C ALA A 132 0.98 -20.20 3.35
N ARG A 133 0.32 -21.07 2.57
CA ARG A 133 -1.06 -21.54 2.86
C ARG A 133 -1.13 -22.30 4.18
N ALA A 134 -0.20 -23.23 4.42
CA ALA A 134 -0.14 -23.97 5.68
C ALA A 134 0.10 -23.04 6.89
N ALA A 135 0.93 -22.01 6.73
CA ALA A 135 1.14 -21.00 7.76
C ALA A 135 -0.12 -20.12 7.99
N ALA A 136 -0.85 -19.75 6.92
CA ALA A 136 -2.07 -18.98 7.04
C ALA A 136 -3.17 -19.72 7.81
N GLU A 137 -3.31 -21.03 7.62
CA GLU A 137 -4.27 -21.87 8.36
C GLU A 137 -3.96 -21.95 9.87
N ARG A 138 -2.69 -21.78 10.26
CA ARG A 138 -2.29 -21.74 11.67
C ARG A 138 -2.62 -20.40 12.34
N ILE A 139 -3.02 -19.37 11.61
CA ILE A 139 -3.49 -18.11 12.19
C ILE A 139 -4.88 -18.36 12.82
N GLY A 140 -4.93 -18.34 14.15
CA GLY A 140 -6.14 -18.66 14.94
C GLY A 140 -7.25 -17.60 14.87
N ASP A 141 -8.25 -17.77 15.74
CA ASP A 141 -9.32 -16.80 16.02
C ASP A 141 -10.17 -16.37 14.80
N GLY A 142 -10.26 -17.23 13.79
CA GLY A 142 -10.93 -16.90 12.53
C GLY A 142 -10.25 -15.76 11.76
N LEU A 143 -8.95 -15.55 12.00
CA LEU A 143 -8.13 -14.53 11.33
C LEU A 143 -7.30 -15.08 10.19
N SER A 144 -7.35 -16.38 9.86
CA SER A 144 -6.61 -16.98 8.74
C SER A 144 -6.75 -16.23 7.41
N TRP A 145 -7.90 -15.57 7.19
CA TRP A 145 -8.12 -14.71 6.03
C TRP A 145 -7.08 -13.61 5.84
N VAL A 146 -6.44 -13.09 6.90
CA VAL A 146 -5.40 -12.06 6.76
C VAL A 146 -4.15 -12.63 6.07
N GLY A 147 -3.76 -13.86 6.39
CA GLY A 147 -2.64 -14.55 5.73
C GLY A 147 -3.00 -14.92 4.29
N TYR A 148 -4.21 -15.41 4.06
CA TYR A 148 -4.69 -15.65 2.70
C TYR A 148 -4.74 -14.38 1.85
N ARG A 149 -4.94 -13.20 2.43
CA ARG A 149 -4.85 -11.94 1.69
C ARG A 149 -3.44 -11.55 1.32
N ASP A 150 -2.44 -11.86 2.15
CA ASP A 150 -1.04 -11.65 1.75
C ASP A 150 -0.67 -12.58 0.59
N ILE A 151 -1.16 -13.83 0.62
CA ILE A 151 -1.02 -14.78 -0.49
C ILE A 151 -1.70 -14.24 -1.75
N GLY A 152 -2.97 -13.83 -1.64
CA GLY A 152 -3.72 -13.24 -2.76
C GLY A 152 -3.05 -11.98 -3.30
N ALA A 153 -2.44 -11.17 -2.44
CA ALA A 153 -1.65 -10.01 -2.82
C ALA A 153 -0.41 -10.36 -3.65
N ALA A 154 0.31 -11.42 -3.29
CA ALA A 154 1.48 -11.90 -4.04
C ALA A 154 1.06 -12.49 -5.40
N LEU A 155 0.00 -13.29 -5.44
CA LEU A 155 -0.55 -13.86 -6.67
C LEU A 155 -1.08 -12.77 -7.61
N ALA A 156 -1.79 -11.78 -7.06
CA ALA A 156 -2.30 -10.64 -7.78
C ALA A 156 -1.19 -9.83 -8.45
N ASP A 157 -0.09 -9.54 -7.74
CA ASP A 157 1.05 -8.81 -8.30
C ASP A 157 1.75 -9.56 -9.43
N ARG A 158 1.72 -10.89 -9.42
CA ARG A 158 2.25 -11.77 -10.48
C ARG A 158 1.27 -11.96 -11.65
N GLY A 159 0.02 -11.51 -11.52
CA GLY A 159 -1.03 -11.74 -12.51
C GLY A 159 -1.53 -13.19 -12.57
N ASP A 160 -1.31 -13.98 -11.52
CA ASP A 160 -1.76 -15.39 -11.46
C ASP A 160 -3.24 -15.45 -11.07
N THR A 161 -4.11 -15.28 -12.06
CA THR A 161 -5.57 -15.28 -11.87
C THR A 161 -6.10 -16.63 -11.40
N THR A 162 -5.52 -17.74 -11.87
CA THR A 162 -6.00 -19.09 -11.54
C THR A 162 -5.77 -19.42 -10.07
N GLU A 163 -4.54 -19.24 -9.57
CA GLU A 163 -4.24 -19.44 -8.16
C GLU A 163 -4.95 -18.39 -7.29
N PHE A 164 -5.02 -17.14 -7.73
CA PHE A 164 -5.69 -16.07 -6.98
C PHE A 164 -7.17 -16.43 -6.71
N PHE A 165 -7.88 -16.94 -7.71
CA PHE A 165 -9.30 -17.27 -7.56
C PHE A 165 -9.55 -18.59 -6.83
N ARG A 166 -8.56 -19.50 -6.77
CA ARG A 166 -8.65 -20.75 -6.00
C ARG A 166 -8.94 -20.46 -4.52
N ASP A 167 -8.28 -19.44 -3.96
CA ASP A 167 -8.40 -19.07 -2.55
C ASP A 167 -9.44 -17.96 -2.29
N TRP A 168 -10.25 -17.58 -3.29
CA TRP A 168 -11.18 -16.43 -3.22
C TRP A 168 -12.08 -16.42 -1.97
N LYS A 169 -12.67 -17.57 -1.63
CA LYS A 169 -13.55 -17.69 -0.45
C LYS A 169 -12.80 -17.43 0.86
N ARG A 170 -11.50 -17.70 0.90
CA ARG A 170 -10.63 -17.56 2.07
C ARG A 170 -10.18 -16.12 2.31
N TYR A 171 -10.30 -15.23 1.33
CA TYR A 171 -10.04 -13.79 1.51
C TYR A 171 -11.09 -13.08 2.37
N ALA A 172 -12.20 -13.77 2.69
CA ALA A 172 -13.28 -13.31 3.56
C ALA A 172 -13.79 -11.91 3.16
N ALA A 173 -14.33 -11.80 1.94
CA ALA A 173 -14.62 -10.51 1.34
C ALA A 173 -15.59 -9.62 2.13
N THR A 174 -16.45 -10.22 2.94
CA THR A 174 -17.39 -9.50 3.81
C THR A 174 -16.74 -8.83 5.03
N ARG A 175 -15.55 -9.27 5.43
CA ARG A 175 -14.85 -8.78 6.64
C ARG A 175 -14.13 -7.45 6.44
N ASP A 176 -13.65 -7.19 5.24
CA ASP A 176 -13.01 -5.93 4.87
C ASP A 176 -13.13 -5.71 3.36
N ARG A 177 -14.06 -4.84 2.99
CA ARG A 177 -14.38 -4.50 1.60
C ARG A 177 -13.26 -3.70 0.93
N HIS A 178 -12.54 -2.87 1.70
CA HIS A 178 -11.47 -2.04 1.15
C HIS A 178 -10.27 -2.90 0.75
N GLY A 179 -9.86 -3.83 1.61
CA GLY A 179 -8.78 -4.77 1.28
C GLY A 179 -9.09 -5.66 0.08
N ILE A 180 -10.36 -6.03 -0.16
CA ILE A 180 -10.75 -6.76 -1.38
C ILE A 180 -10.69 -5.88 -2.63
N ALA A 181 -11.17 -4.63 -2.54
CA ALA A 181 -11.04 -3.70 -3.65
C ALA A 181 -9.57 -3.50 -4.05
N GLU A 182 -8.68 -3.42 -3.06
CA GLU A 182 -7.25 -3.34 -3.29
C GLU A 182 -6.68 -4.61 -3.94
N LEU A 183 -7.08 -5.81 -3.50
CA LEU A 183 -6.68 -7.06 -4.14
C LEU A 183 -7.16 -7.16 -5.60
N ARG A 184 -8.39 -6.74 -5.89
CA ARG A 184 -8.93 -6.70 -7.26
C ARG A 184 -8.14 -5.75 -8.15
N ARG A 185 -7.84 -4.55 -7.64
CA ARG A 185 -7.00 -3.56 -8.32
C ARG A 185 -5.62 -4.15 -8.65
N ARG A 186 -4.97 -4.78 -7.65
CA ARG A 186 -3.66 -5.42 -7.82
C ARG A 186 -3.72 -6.55 -8.84
N LEU A 187 -4.77 -7.38 -8.82
CA LEU A 187 -4.92 -8.49 -9.76
C LEU A 187 -4.98 -7.97 -11.19
N VAL A 188 -5.89 -7.04 -11.48
CA VAL A 188 -6.04 -6.48 -12.84
C VAL A 188 -4.74 -5.80 -13.30
N THR A 189 -4.09 -5.05 -12.41
CA THR A 189 -2.80 -4.39 -12.70
C THR A 189 -1.68 -5.42 -12.96
N GLY A 190 -1.58 -6.46 -12.14
CA GLY A 190 -0.58 -7.51 -12.29
C GLY A 190 -0.80 -8.34 -13.54
N THR A 191 -2.05 -8.70 -13.85
CA THR A 191 -2.42 -9.37 -15.11
C THR A 191 -2.08 -8.49 -16.32
N ALA A 192 -2.30 -7.18 -16.24
CA ALA A 192 -1.95 -6.26 -17.33
C ALA A 192 -0.44 -6.27 -17.61
N ARG A 193 0.39 -6.37 -16.56
CA ARG A 193 1.85 -6.45 -16.67
C ARG A 193 2.32 -7.82 -17.17
N ALA A 194 1.72 -8.91 -16.69
CA ALA A 194 2.16 -10.27 -16.98
C ALA A 194 1.66 -10.81 -18.32
N ALA A 195 0.42 -10.50 -18.69
CA ALA A 195 -0.29 -11.09 -19.83
C ALA A 195 -0.92 -10.05 -20.78
N GLY A 196 -0.70 -8.76 -20.52
CA GLY A 196 -1.21 -7.66 -21.35
C GLY A 196 -2.65 -7.24 -21.00
N TRP A 197 -3.04 -6.08 -21.53
CA TRP A 197 -4.29 -5.41 -21.17
C TRP A 197 -5.56 -6.20 -21.55
N ARG A 198 -5.54 -6.99 -22.64
CA ARG A 198 -6.68 -7.82 -23.04
C ARG A 198 -7.02 -8.87 -22.00
N ALA A 199 -6.01 -9.57 -21.49
CA ALA A 199 -6.18 -10.55 -20.42
C ALA A 199 -6.65 -9.89 -19.12
N ALA A 200 -6.18 -8.67 -18.84
CA ALA A 200 -6.62 -7.92 -17.67
C ALA A 200 -8.07 -7.41 -17.78
N LEU A 201 -8.53 -7.01 -18.97
CA LEU A 201 -9.94 -6.68 -19.22
C LEU A 201 -10.81 -7.93 -19.01
N ALA A 202 -10.44 -9.06 -19.59
CA ALA A 202 -11.14 -10.34 -19.36
C ALA A 202 -11.19 -10.70 -17.86
N ALA A 203 -10.13 -10.44 -17.09
CA ALA A 203 -10.13 -10.63 -15.65
C ALA A 203 -11.10 -9.68 -14.92
N SER A 204 -11.34 -8.47 -15.43
CA SER A 204 -12.30 -7.51 -14.87
C SER A 204 -13.76 -7.85 -15.15
N GLU A 205 -14.03 -8.69 -16.16
CA GLU A 205 -15.36 -9.21 -16.46
C GLU A 205 -15.81 -10.30 -15.46
N ASP A 206 -14.88 -10.92 -14.74
CA ASP A 206 -15.21 -11.89 -13.70
C ASP A 206 -16.09 -11.21 -12.62
N PRO A 207 -17.28 -11.77 -12.28
CA PRO A 207 -18.20 -11.16 -11.30
C PRO A 207 -17.57 -10.95 -9.91
N ARG A 208 -16.51 -11.69 -9.57
CA ARG A 208 -15.77 -11.54 -8.33
C ARG A 208 -14.86 -10.32 -8.34
N VAL A 209 -14.49 -9.81 -9.50
CA VAL A 209 -13.70 -8.57 -9.68
C VAL A 209 -14.63 -7.42 -9.98
N GLY A 210 -15.34 -7.49 -11.11
CA GLY A 210 -16.32 -6.53 -11.57
C GLY A 210 -15.75 -5.46 -12.51
N PRO A 211 -16.59 -4.91 -13.41
CA PRO A 211 -16.17 -4.02 -14.50
C PRO A 211 -15.59 -2.68 -14.01
N GLY A 212 -15.90 -2.26 -12.79
CA GLY A 212 -15.32 -1.05 -12.19
C GLY A 212 -13.80 -1.08 -11.98
N PHE A 213 -13.15 -2.22 -12.23
CA PHE A 213 -11.69 -2.35 -12.21
C PHE A 213 -11.06 -2.34 -13.61
N ALA A 214 -11.84 -2.29 -14.69
CA ALA A 214 -11.36 -2.35 -16.07
C ALA A 214 -10.30 -1.27 -16.39
N ARG A 215 -10.43 -0.07 -15.79
CA ARG A 215 -9.44 1.01 -15.96
C ARG A 215 -8.00 0.62 -15.58
N PHE A 216 -7.84 -0.31 -14.64
CA PHE A 216 -6.52 -0.79 -14.23
C PHE A 216 -5.89 -1.75 -15.26
N ALA A 217 -6.68 -2.29 -16.19
CA ALA A 217 -6.16 -3.14 -17.27
C ALA A 217 -5.33 -2.34 -18.27
N LEU A 218 -5.64 -1.04 -18.41
CA LEU A 218 -5.01 -0.14 -19.38
C LEU A 218 -3.86 0.68 -18.79
N CYS A 219 -3.53 0.48 -17.49
CA CYS A 219 -2.55 1.32 -16.80
C CYS A 219 -1.09 1.13 -17.23
N THR A 220 -0.81 0.11 -18.06
CA THR A 220 0.54 -0.16 -18.61
C THR A 220 0.74 0.42 -20.01
N LEU A 221 -0.31 0.99 -20.62
CA LEU A 221 -0.22 1.61 -21.94
C LEU A 221 0.30 3.05 -21.82
N ASP A 222 1.07 3.49 -22.82
CA ASP A 222 1.37 4.91 -22.98
C ASP A 222 0.16 5.67 -23.53
N ILE A 223 0.27 6.99 -23.64
CA ILE A 223 -0.84 7.85 -24.06
C ILE A 223 -1.32 7.56 -25.50
N GLU A 224 -0.42 7.24 -26.43
CA GLU A 224 -0.79 7.00 -27.84
C GLU A 224 -1.50 5.66 -27.99
N ASP A 225 -0.93 4.61 -27.38
CA ASP A 225 -1.52 3.29 -27.36
C ASP A 225 -2.86 3.28 -26.65
N LEU A 226 -2.96 4.01 -25.53
CA LEU A 226 -4.21 4.16 -24.79
C LEU A 226 -5.28 4.83 -25.65
N ARG A 227 -4.97 5.94 -26.32
CA ARG A 227 -5.91 6.61 -27.24
C ARG A 227 -6.36 5.66 -28.33
N ARG A 228 -5.43 4.97 -29.01
CA ARG A 228 -5.72 4.01 -30.07
C ARG A 228 -6.64 2.89 -29.60
N VAL A 229 -6.37 2.32 -28.42
CA VAL A 229 -7.17 1.23 -27.84
C VAL A 229 -8.57 1.71 -27.44
N LEU A 230 -8.68 2.88 -26.83
CA LEU A 230 -9.96 3.45 -26.39
C LEU A 230 -10.85 3.90 -27.56
N THR A 231 -10.27 4.35 -28.68
CA THR A 231 -11.05 4.65 -29.90
C THR A 231 -11.35 3.41 -30.74
N GLY A 232 -10.73 2.27 -30.42
CA GLY A 232 -10.79 1.05 -31.20
C GLY A 232 -11.35 -0.12 -30.39
N GLU A 233 -10.51 -1.10 -30.13
CA GLU A 233 -10.91 -2.40 -29.57
C GLU A 233 -11.54 -2.31 -28.17
N ALA A 234 -11.18 -1.32 -27.35
CA ALA A 234 -11.76 -1.12 -26.02
C ALA A 234 -12.78 0.04 -25.98
N ALA A 235 -13.29 0.47 -27.14
CA ALA A 235 -14.28 1.54 -27.20
C ALA A 235 -15.54 1.17 -26.40
N GLY A 236 -15.95 2.08 -25.50
CA GLY A 236 -17.13 1.89 -24.64
C GLY A 236 -16.95 0.92 -23.48
N VAL A 237 -15.76 0.33 -23.28
CA VAL A 237 -15.48 -0.54 -22.13
C VAL A 237 -15.42 0.26 -20.83
N LEU A 238 -14.86 1.47 -20.88
CA LEU A 238 -14.80 2.38 -19.75
C LEU A 238 -15.95 3.39 -19.78
N SER A 239 -16.39 3.81 -18.60
CA SER A 239 -17.18 5.04 -18.48
C SER A 239 -16.32 6.25 -18.88
N GLU A 240 -16.95 7.34 -19.30
CA GLU A 240 -16.22 8.56 -19.69
C GLU A 240 -15.28 9.07 -18.57
N THR A 241 -15.72 8.98 -17.32
CA THR A 241 -14.89 9.41 -16.18
C THR A 241 -13.70 8.48 -15.94
N ASP A 242 -13.88 7.16 -16.10
CA ASP A 242 -12.78 6.21 -16.01
C ASP A 242 -11.80 6.38 -17.18
N GLU A 243 -12.31 6.59 -18.39
CA GLU A 243 -11.50 6.86 -19.58
C GLU A 243 -10.62 8.10 -19.36
N LEU A 244 -11.23 9.21 -18.94
CA LEU A 244 -10.52 10.47 -18.67
C LEU A 244 -9.50 10.32 -17.55
N THR A 245 -9.79 9.51 -16.52
CA THR A 245 -8.84 9.24 -15.43
C THR A 245 -7.59 8.52 -15.95
N VAL A 246 -7.75 7.50 -16.82
CA VAL A 246 -6.59 6.78 -17.37
C VAL A 246 -5.80 7.68 -18.34
N LEU A 247 -6.47 8.44 -19.20
CA LEU A 247 -5.85 9.40 -20.12
C LEU A 247 -5.09 10.51 -19.37
N ALA A 248 -5.70 11.09 -18.34
CA ALA A 248 -5.10 12.12 -17.50
C ALA A 248 -3.84 11.61 -16.80
N ASN A 249 -3.89 10.38 -16.26
CA ASN A 249 -2.71 9.78 -15.65
C ASN A 249 -1.60 9.49 -16.68
N ALA A 250 -1.94 8.97 -17.85
CA ALA A 250 -0.97 8.67 -18.91
C ALA A 250 -0.29 9.95 -19.45
N VAL A 251 -1.06 11.01 -19.73
CA VAL A 251 -0.48 12.28 -20.19
C VAL A 251 0.38 12.94 -19.12
N ARG A 252 0.01 12.83 -17.84
CA ARG A 252 0.81 13.34 -16.72
C ARG A 252 2.16 12.63 -16.61
N ILE A 253 2.18 11.30 -16.79
CA ILE A 253 3.43 10.52 -16.80
C ILE A 253 4.29 10.92 -18.01
N ALA A 254 3.68 11.00 -19.20
CA ALA A 254 4.40 11.34 -20.44
C ALA A 254 4.98 12.77 -20.44
N SER A 255 4.28 13.72 -19.81
CA SER A 255 4.70 15.12 -19.72
C SER A 255 5.86 15.33 -18.74
N GLY A 256 5.98 14.49 -17.71
CA GLY A 256 6.86 14.74 -16.58
C GLY A 256 6.37 15.91 -15.70
N HIS A 257 7.27 16.46 -14.89
CA HIS A 257 6.98 17.56 -13.97
C HIS A 257 7.49 18.89 -14.54
N ASN A 258 6.61 19.90 -14.64
CA ASN A 258 6.86 21.23 -15.19
C ASN A 258 7.57 21.21 -16.56
N PRO A 259 6.93 20.60 -17.58
CA PRO A 259 7.53 20.57 -18.91
C PRO A 259 7.68 21.97 -19.50
N GLY A 260 8.58 22.14 -20.46
CA GLY A 260 8.74 23.43 -21.16
C GLY A 260 7.54 23.83 -22.01
N HIS A 261 6.72 22.86 -22.44
CA HIS A 261 5.51 23.05 -23.23
C HIS A 261 4.49 21.96 -22.86
N ASP A 262 3.20 22.25 -23.05
CA ASP A 262 2.15 21.24 -22.86
C ASP A 262 2.34 20.04 -23.79
N HIS A 263 2.02 18.84 -23.30
CA HIS A 263 1.93 17.66 -24.16
C HIS A 263 0.82 17.85 -25.23
N PRO A 264 1.00 17.40 -26.48
CA PRO A 264 0.03 17.63 -27.57
C PRO A 264 -1.41 17.23 -27.24
N HIS A 265 -1.58 16.14 -26.49
CA HIS A 265 -2.89 15.61 -26.09
C HIS A 265 -3.50 16.23 -24.82
N LEU A 266 -2.73 17.05 -24.09
CA LEU A 266 -3.16 17.56 -22.78
C LEU A 266 -4.39 18.47 -22.89
N ALA A 267 -4.40 19.36 -23.89
CA ALA A 267 -5.47 20.33 -24.05
C ALA A 267 -6.83 19.65 -24.25
N GLU A 268 -6.90 18.65 -25.13
CA GLU A 268 -8.11 17.87 -25.38
C GLU A 268 -8.62 17.17 -24.11
N ILE A 269 -7.72 16.55 -23.34
CA ILE A 269 -8.08 15.85 -22.09
C ILE A 269 -8.63 16.86 -21.06
N VAL A 270 -7.95 17.99 -20.89
CA VAL A 270 -8.39 19.07 -19.98
C VAL A 270 -9.77 19.59 -20.38
N ASP A 271 -9.98 19.86 -21.68
CA ASP A 271 -11.25 20.40 -22.17
C ASP A 271 -12.40 19.40 -21.97
N ARG A 272 -12.17 18.10 -22.19
CA ARG A 272 -13.15 17.03 -21.88
C ARG A 272 -13.48 16.96 -20.39
N ILE A 273 -12.49 17.04 -19.50
CA ILE A 273 -12.74 17.05 -18.05
C ILE A 273 -13.50 18.33 -17.65
N ILE A 274 -13.14 19.49 -18.20
CA ILE A 274 -13.83 20.76 -17.93
C ILE A 274 -15.31 20.68 -18.32
N ALA A 275 -15.61 20.02 -19.46
CA ALA A 275 -16.96 19.85 -20.00
C ALA A 275 -17.87 18.96 -19.15
N VAL A 276 -17.32 18.11 -18.27
CA VAL A 276 -18.13 17.36 -17.31
C VAL A 276 -18.87 18.33 -16.39
N ASP A 277 -20.20 18.23 -16.36
CA ASP A 277 -21.05 19.16 -15.62
C ASP A 277 -20.79 19.06 -14.10
N PRO A 278 -20.26 20.12 -13.46
CA PRO A 278 -19.99 20.13 -12.04
C PRO A 278 -21.26 20.25 -11.18
N THR A 279 -22.45 20.41 -11.79
CA THR A 279 -23.73 20.53 -11.09
C THR A 279 -24.52 19.23 -10.99
N THR A 280 -24.10 18.19 -11.72
CA THR A 280 -24.74 16.86 -11.71
C THR A 280 -24.83 16.30 -10.28
N ASP A 281 -23.70 16.20 -9.58
CA ASP A 281 -23.66 15.84 -8.17
C ASP A 281 -22.30 16.18 -7.53
N LYS A 282 -22.23 16.09 -6.19
CA LYS A 282 -21.01 16.43 -5.42
C LYS A 282 -19.84 15.49 -5.68
N ALA A 283 -20.07 14.21 -5.95
CA ALA A 283 -19.01 13.25 -6.23
C ALA A 283 -18.40 13.52 -7.61
N THR A 284 -19.24 13.74 -8.63
CA THR A 284 -18.80 14.13 -9.98
C THR A 284 -17.99 15.42 -9.98
N MET A 285 -18.47 16.47 -9.28
CA MET A 285 -17.71 17.73 -9.12
C MET A 285 -16.34 17.51 -8.46
N ARG A 286 -16.28 16.68 -7.39
CA ARG A 286 -15.04 16.40 -6.68
C ARG A 286 -14.06 15.59 -7.51
N TRP A 287 -14.53 14.60 -8.25
CA TRP A 287 -13.70 13.83 -9.19
C TRP A 287 -13.13 14.76 -10.26
N ARG A 288 -13.98 15.52 -10.94
CA ARG A 288 -13.58 16.46 -12.00
C ARG A 288 -12.50 17.42 -11.52
N ASP A 289 -12.74 18.10 -10.40
CA ASP A 289 -11.80 19.07 -9.87
C ASP A 289 -10.51 18.41 -9.34
N ALA A 290 -10.58 17.16 -8.85
CA ALA A 290 -9.40 16.41 -8.43
C ALA A 290 -8.53 16.00 -9.63
N GLU A 291 -9.13 15.57 -10.74
CA GLU A 291 -8.39 15.25 -11.98
C GLU A 291 -7.74 16.50 -12.58
N LEU A 292 -8.50 17.60 -12.69
CA LEU A 292 -7.95 18.89 -13.14
C LEU A 292 -6.81 19.38 -12.25
N PHE A 293 -6.98 19.25 -10.93
CA PHE A 293 -5.93 19.57 -9.97
C PHE A 293 -4.73 18.67 -10.16
N GLY A 294 -4.91 17.34 -10.23
CA GLY A 294 -3.83 16.37 -10.36
C GLY A 294 -2.97 16.52 -11.62
N LEU A 295 -3.51 17.16 -12.67
CA LEU A 295 -2.79 17.48 -13.90
C LEU A 295 -1.86 18.69 -13.79
N TRP A 296 -1.92 19.51 -12.73
CA TRP A 296 -1.10 20.72 -12.61
C TRP A 296 0.41 20.53 -12.88
N PRO A 297 1.04 19.41 -12.47
CA PRO A 297 2.45 19.16 -12.77
C PRO A 297 2.77 19.02 -14.26
N ALA A 298 1.78 18.67 -15.08
CA ALA A 298 1.95 18.41 -16.52
C ALA A 298 1.81 19.66 -17.38
N PHE A 299 1.49 20.82 -16.78
CA PHE A 299 1.28 22.06 -17.52
C PHE A 299 2.63 22.71 -17.83
N GLY A 300 2.89 22.94 -19.11
CA GLY A 300 4.03 23.73 -19.58
C GLY A 300 3.62 25.14 -20.03
N ASN A 301 2.36 25.33 -20.41
CA ASN A 301 1.85 26.62 -20.86
C ASN A 301 0.98 27.30 -19.80
N GLN A 302 1.22 28.60 -19.59
CA GLN A 302 0.46 29.43 -18.64
C GLN A 302 -1.04 29.45 -18.94
N ALA A 303 -1.41 29.49 -20.22
CA ALA A 303 -2.82 29.49 -20.64
C ALA A 303 -3.59 28.25 -20.15
N THR A 304 -2.94 27.09 -20.09
CA THR A 304 -3.58 25.86 -19.59
C THR A 304 -3.81 25.92 -18.08
N LEU A 305 -2.82 26.39 -17.32
CA LEU A 305 -2.97 26.60 -15.88
C LEU A 305 -4.09 27.60 -15.55
N ASP A 306 -4.19 28.71 -16.28
CA ASP A 306 -5.22 29.72 -16.04
C ASP A 306 -6.63 29.22 -16.37
N ARG A 307 -6.79 28.44 -17.46
CA ARG A 307 -8.05 27.75 -17.78
C ARG A 307 -8.49 26.83 -16.64
N VAL A 308 -7.56 26.03 -16.11
CA VAL A 308 -7.85 25.11 -15.00
C VAL A 308 -8.20 25.85 -13.71
N ARG A 309 -7.48 26.92 -13.37
CA ARG A 309 -7.80 27.80 -12.22
C ARG A 309 -9.20 28.40 -12.31
N ALA A 310 -9.66 28.75 -13.52
CA ALA A 310 -11.00 29.26 -13.75
C ALA A 310 -12.08 28.16 -13.63
N ALA A 311 -11.75 26.92 -14.01
CA ALA A 311 -12.70 25.81 -14.05
C ALA A 311 -12.93 25.11 -12.69
N VAL A 312 -11.93 25.06 -11.80
CA VAL A 312 -12.00 24.34 -10.52
C VAL A 312 -12.90 25.07 -9.51
N ARG A 313 -13.90 24.36 -8.97
CA ARG A 313 -14.90 24.91 -8.03
C ARG A 313 -14.63 24.53 -6.57
N THR A 314 -13.98 23.39 -6.35
CA THR A 314 -13.70 22.83 -5.03
C THR A 314 -12.79 23.76 -4.22
N PRO A 315 -13.24 24.27 -3.05
CA PRO A 315 -12.52 25.32 -2.32
C PRO A 315 -11.10 24.96 -1.88
N GLN A 316 -10.82 23.69 -1.60
CA GLN A 316 -9.48 23.22 -1.25
C GLN A 316 -8.54 23.34 -2.46
N TYR A 317 -8.86 22.68 -3.57
CA TYR A 317 -8.04 22.71 -4.78
C TYR A 317 -7.88 24.13 -5.34
N ARG A 318 -8.92 24.96 -5.27
CA ARG A 318 -8.84 26.37 -5.68
C ARG A 318 -7.85 27.17 -4.82
N ARG A 319 -7.74 26.88 -3.52
CA ARG A 319 -6.75 27.52 -2.64
C ARG A 319 -5.34 27.06 -3.02
N GLU A 320 -5.13 25.76 -3.19
CA GLU A 320 -3.83 25.19 -3.55
C GLU A 320 -3.33 25.71 -4.92
N LEU A 321 -4.20 25.74 -5.94
CA LEU A 321 -3.86 26.29 -7.27
C LEU A 321 -3.54 27.80 -7.26
N LYS A 322 -4.09 28.56 -6.31
CA LYS A 322 -3.79 29.98 -6.12
C LYS A 322 -2.46 30.23 -5.43
N LEU A 323 -1.98 29.27 -4.64
CA LEU A 323 -0.66 29.33 -4.00
C LEU A 323 0.47 29.01 -4.96
N LEU A 324 0.18 28.30 -6.06
CA LEU A 324 1.15 28.10 -7.13
C LEU A 324 1.57 29.46 -7.74
N PRO A 325 2.86 29.62 -8.10
CA PRO A 325 3.35 30.78 -8.85
C PRO A 325 2.46 31.19 -10.01
N ARG A 326 2.50 32.49 -10.33
CA ARG A 326 1.72 33.03 -11.45
C ARG A 326 2.28 32.57 -12.80
N ASN A 327 3.55 32.19 -12.86
CA ASN A 327 4.23 31.71 -14.05
C ASN A 327 4.57 30.21 -13.90
N VAL A 328 4.20 29.39 -14.89
CA VAL A 328 4.50 27.95 -14.93
C VAL A 328 6.01 27.67 -14.80
N HIS A 329 6.87 28.54 -15.32
CA HIS A 329 8.33 28.38 -15.22
C HIS A 329 8.90 28.61 -13.80
N GLU A 330 8.10 29.12 -12.87
CA GLU A 330 8.47 29.33 -11.47
C GLU A 330 8.00 28.19 -10.56
N LEU A 331 7.27 27.21 -11.10
CA LEU A 331 6.76 26.07 -10.33
C LEU A 331 7.95 25.26 -9.79
N ARG A 332 8.07 25.20 -8.47
CA ARG A 332 8.93 24.24 -7.77
C ARG A 332 8.11 23.02 -7.38
N PRO A 333 8.72 21.82 -7.32
CA PRO A 333 8.05 20.67 -6.73
C PRO A 333 7.67 20.99 -5.29
N MET A 334 6.40 20.78 -4.93
CA MET A 334 6.00 20.77 -3.51
C MET A 334 6.49 19.47 -2.88
N PRO A 335 6.99 19.52 -1.63
CA PRO A 335 7.51 18.35 -0.91
C PRO A 335 6.46 17.27 -0.65
#